data_AF-A0A1Y6LR01-F1
#
_entry.id   AF-A0A1Y6LR01-F1
#
_cell.length_a   1.000
_cell.length_b   1.000
_cell.length_c   1.000
_cell.angle_alpha   90.00
_cell.angle_beta   90.00
_cell.angle_gamma   90.00
#
_symmetry.space_group_name_H-M   'P 1'
#
loop_
_entity.id
_entity.type
_entity.pdbx_description
1 polymer ?
#
loop_
_entity_poly.entity_id
_entity_poly.type
_entity_poly.pdbx_seq_one_letter_code
_entity_poly.pdbx_strand_id
1 'polypeptide(L)'
;MTATEKARLLKLGQVAKNLYYKHWFSFAESGGSDGINMDLAARTFCPDANRLLIVGELLGKDGKEFVTGAQGIMAQYMMFRPNLAKLCQETAADKAECYRNPQGFTPAEIAYAYEHMTKRSRISNSMANKSPGEVANDDLTIWLHDDLMGIPPPAGEEEKQSCTYCGLKSNKERVMMACGRCKAALYCDRLCQKLDWKCKAGPYCDKKCKEKHAEKEHKAVCAKKANEKKEAGTEAV
;
A
#
# COMPACT_ATOMS: atom_id res chain seq x y z
N MET A 1 18.86 -14.21 2.32
CA MET A 1 17.46 -13.80 2.54
C MET A 1 16.62 -15.04 2.86
N THR A 2 15.77 -14.99 3.88
CA THR A 2 14.90 -16.12 4.27
C THR A 2 13.68 -16.21 3.34
N ALA A 3 12.98 -17.36 3.32
CA ALA A 3 11.76 -17.52 2.52
C ALA A 3 10.64 -16.57 2.97
N THR A 4 10.49 -16.36 4.28
CA THR A 4 9.54 -15.40 4.86
C THR A 4 9.84 -13.98 4.39
N GLU A 5 11.11 -13.58 4.43
CA GLU A 5 11.52 -12.26 4.01
C GLU A 5 11.33 -12.04 2.51
N LYS A 6 11.68 -13.04 1.70
CA LYS A 6 11.40 -13.03 0.26
C LYS A 6 9.91 -12.86 -0.03
N ALA A 7 9.03 -13.60 0.67
CA ALA A 7 7.59 -13.48 0.52
C ALA A 7 7.06 -12.09 0.93
N ARG A 8 7.63 -11.51 1.99
CA ARG A 8 7.32 -10.14 2.43
C ARG A 8 7.69 -9.11 1.36
N LEU A 9 8.90 -9.18 0.80
CA LEU A 9 9.35 -8.27 -0.26
C LEU A 9 8.52 -8.43 -1.55
N LEU A 10 8.19 -9.66 -1.95
CA LEU A 10 7.27 -9.89 -3.08
C LEU A 10 5.91 -9.20 -2.88
N LYS A 11 5.36 -9.29 -1.66
CA LYS A 11 4.12 -8.60 -1.32
C LYS A 11 4.27 -7.07 -1.40
N LEU A 12 5.39 -6.53 -0.92
CA LEU A 12 5.68 -5.10 -1.02
C LEU A 12 5.81 -4.64 -2.47
N GLY A 13 6.48 -5.41 -3.34
CA GLY A 13 6.58 -5.12 -4.77
C GLY A 13 5.22 -5.10 -5.46
N GLN A 14 4.35 -6.07 -5.13
CA GLN A 14 2.98 -6.11 -5.67
C GLN A 14 2.15 -4.89 -5.21
N VAL A 15 2.32 -4.47 -3.97
CA VAL A 15 1.66 -3.28 -3.42
C VAL A 15 2.18 -2.00 -4.10
N ALA A 16 3.48 -1.88 -4.33
CA ALA A 16 4.08 -0.77 -5.07
C ALA A 16 3.56 -0.68 -6.52
N LYS A 17 3.42 -1.84 -7.19
CA LYS A 17 2.81 -1.92 -8.52
C LYS A 17 1.34 -1.47 -8.52
N ASN A 18 0.57 -1.85 -7.50
CA ASN A 18 -0.81 -1.40 -7.34
C ASN A 18 -0.91 0.12 -7.08
N LEU A 19 0.04 0.69 -6.33
CA LEU A 19 0.13 2.14 -6.12
C LEU A 19 0.37 2.88 -7.44
N TYR A 20 1.31 2.40 -8.26
CA TYR A 20 1.51 2.93 -9.61
C TYR A 20 0.21 2.92 -10.42
N TYR A 21 -0.50 1.78 -10.47
CA TYR A 21 -1.76 1.71 -11.21
C TYR A 21 -2.81 2.67 -10.66
N LYS A 22 -2.92 2.82 -9.34
CA LYS A 22 -3.80 3.81 -8.73
C LYS A 22 -3.48 5.21 -9.25
N HIS A 23 -2.22 5.64 -9.15
CA HIS A 23 -1.80 6.95 -9.62
C HIS A 23 -2.04 7.11 -11.12
N TRP A 24 -1.76 6.09 -11.92
CA TRP A 24 -1.99 6.11 -13.35
C TRP A 24 -3.46 6.29 -13.72
N PHE A 25 -4.37 5.54 -13.08
CA PHE A 25 -5.82 5.70 -13.30
C PHE A 25 -6.28 7.10 -12.90
N SER A 26 -5.87 7.60 -11.74
CA SER A 26 -6.20 8.95 -11.30
C SER A 26 -5.65 10.02 -12.25
N PHE A 27 -4.43 9.84 -12.75
CA PHE A 27 -3.78 10.76 -13.68
C PHE A 27 -4.49 10.77 -15.04
N ALA A 28 -4.86 9.59 -15.56
CA ALA A 28 -5.61 9.45 -16.81
C ALA A 28 -7.01 10.07 -16.72
N GLU A 29 -7.70 9.95 -15.58
CA GLU A 29 -9.00 10.60 -15.36
C GLU A 29 -8.88 12.14 -15.29
N SER A 30 -7.75 12.66 -14.80
CA SER A 30 -7.52 14.11 -14.72
C SER A 30 -7.01 14.78 -16.00
N GLY A 31 -6.57 13.98 -17.00
CA GLY A 31 -5.87 14.48 -18.19
C GLY A 31 -6.70 15.33 -19.16
N GLY A 32 -8.03 15.28 -19.10
CA GLY A 32 -8.93 16.16 -19.85
C GLY A 32 -8.59 16.34 -21.34
N SER A 33 -8.92 17.53 -21.89
CA SER A 33 -8.57 17.96 -23.26
C SER A 33 -7.13 18.48 -23.41
N ASP A 34 -6.51 18.85 -22.29
CA ASP A 34 -5.25 19.63 -22.29
C ASP A 34 -4.00 18.74 -22.32
N GLY A 35 -4.20 17.42 -22.29
CA GLY A 35 -3.13 16.44 -22.35
C GLY A 35 -2.45 16.20 -21.00
N ILE A 36 -1.57 15.20 -20.98
CA ILE A 36 -0.85 14.77 -19.77
C ILE A 36 0.29 15.76 -19.50
N ASN A 37 0.26 16.45 -18.35
CA ASN A 37 1.41 17.23 -17.89
C ASN A 37 2.56 16.29 -17.51
N MET A 38 3.54 16.17 -18.41
CA MET A 38 4.65 15.22 -18.24
C MET A 38 5.58 15.56 -17.08
N ASP A 39 5.76 16.83 -16.68
CA ASP A 39 6.55 17.17 -15.48
C ASP A 39 5.86 16.68 -14.21
N LEU A 40 4.54 16.92 -14.11
CA LEU A 40 3.75 16.44 -12.98
C LEU A 40 3.71 14.92 -12.93
N ALA A 41 3.54 14.25 -14.08
CA ALA A 41 3.60 12.80 -14.19
C ALA A 41 4.96 12.27 -13.73
N ALA A 42 6.07 12.85 -14.20
CA ALA A 42 7.42 12.45 -13.80
C ALA A 42 7.63 12.53 -12.28
N ARG A 43 7.20 13.64 -11.66
CA ARG A 43 7.31 13.83 -10.19
C ARG A 43 6.42 12.89 -9.39
N THR A 44 5.24 12.54 -9.94
CA THR A 44 4.28 11.64 -9.28
C THR A 44 4.73 10.18 -9.36
N PHE A 45 5.22 9.75 -10.54
CA PHE A 45 5.58 8.36 -10.79
C PHE A 45 7.03 8.01 -10.43
N CYS A 46 7.90 9.00 -10.21
CA CYS A 46 9.27 8.76 -9.73
C CYS A 46 9.30 7.99 -8.40
N PRO A 47 8.54 8.39 -7.36
CA PRO A 47 8.41 7.59 -6.15
C PRO A 47 7.91 6.16 -6.38
N ASP A 48 7.03 5.93 -7.35
CA ASP A 48 6.49 4.58 -7.63
C ASP A 48 7.54 3.69 -8.31
N ALA A 49 8.25 4.23 -9.30
CA ALA A 49 9.39 3.55 -9.94
C ALA A 49 10.48 3.23 -8.90
N ASN A 50 10.75 4.15 -7.99
CA ASN A 50 11.74 3.97 -6.93
C ASN A 50 11.42 2.77 -6.03
N ARG A 51 10.18 2.63 -5.54
CA ARG A 51 9.75 1.46 -4.74
C ARG A 51 9.96 0.15 -5.49
N LEU A 52 9.60 0.11 -6.77
CA LEU A 52 9.74 -1.06 -7.62
C LEU A 52 11.21 -1.43 -7.87
N LEU A 53 12.08 -0.44 -8.10
CA LEU A 53 13.52 -0.67 -8.21
C LEU A 53 14.10 -1.23 -6.92
N ILE A 54 13.79 -0.63 -5.76
CA ILE A 54 14.28 -1.10 -4.46
C ILE A 54 13.91 -2.57 -4.23
N VAL A 55 12.62 -2.90 -4.37
CA VAL A 55 12.16 -4.29 -4.15
C VAL A 55 12.75 -5.24 -5.19
N GLY A 56 12.83 -4.81 -6.46
CA GLY A 56 13.41 -5.59 -7.54
C GLY A 56 14.87 -5.95 -7.28
N GLU A 57 15.65 -4.97 -6.84
CA GLU A 57 17.07 -5.09 -6.49
C GLU A 57 17.26 -6.03 -5.28
N LEU A 58 16.43 -5.90 -4.24
CA LEU A 58 16.49 -6.77 -3.05
C LEU A 58 16.13 -8.22 -3.35
N LEU A 59 15.20 -8.46 -4.27
CA LEU A 59 14.77 -9.78 -4.70
C LEU A 59 15.69 -10.43 -5.75
N GLY A 60 16.58 -9.66 -6.38
CA GLY A 60 17.46 -10.13 -7.44
C GLY A 60 16.67 -10.75 -8.60
N LYS A 61 16.95 -12.01 -8.96
CA LYS A 61 16.29 -12.70 -10.08
C LYS A 61 14.76 -12.77 -9.93
N ASP A 62 14.27 -12.93 -8.71
CA ASP A 62 12.83 -13.00 -8.42
C ASP A 62 12.14 -11.63 -8.51
N GLY A 63 12.91 -10.55 -8.52
CA GLY A 63 12.44 -9.17 -8.61
C GLY A 63 12.39 -8.59 -10.02
N LYS A 64 12.74 -9.39 -11.05
CA LYS A 64 12.89 -8.90 -12.43
C LYS A 64 11.65 -8.17 -12.95
N GLU A 65 10.45 -8.65 -12.61
CA GLU A 65 9.21 -7.98 -13.04
C GLU A 65 9.07 -6.56 -12.49
N PHE A 66 9.57 -6.30 -11.27
CA PHE A 66 9.50 -4.98 -10.65
C PHE A 66 10.53 -4.04 -11.28
N VAL A 67 11.74 -4.54 -11.55
CA VAL A 67 12.78 -3.78 -12.28
C VAL A 67 12.27 -3.38 -13.66
N THR A 68 11.73 -4.33 -14.43
CA THR A 68 11.17 -4.05 -15.76
C THR A 68 9.99 -3.08 -15.69
N GLY A 69 9.10 -3.24 -14.71
CA GLY A 69 7.99 -2.31 -14.47
C GLY A 69 8.48 -0.88 -14.21
N ALA A 70 9.47 -0.72 -13.33
CA ALA A 70 10.06 0.58 -13.03
C ALA A 70 10.73 1.22 -14.24
N GLN A 71 11.50 0.45 -15.01
CA GLN A 71 12.13 0.92 -16.25
C GLN A 71 11.08 1.39 -17.26
N GLY A 72 9.95 0.69 -17.37
CA GLY A 72 8.83 1.12 -18.21
C GLY A 72 8.24 2.46 -17.78
N ILE A 73 8.01 2.64 -16.47
CA ILE A 73 7.54 3.92 -15.90
C ILE A 73 8.53 5.05 -16.22
N MET A 74 9.82 4.82 -15.99
CA MET A 74 10.86 5.82 -16.25
C MET A 74 10.98 6.17 -17.74
N ALA A 75 10.96 5.16 -18.62
CA ALA A 75 10.99 5.37 -20.07
C ALA A 75 9.76 6.14 -20.56
N GLN A 76 8.59 5.92 -19.94
CA GLN A 76 7.37 6.61 -20.34
C GLN A 76 7.31 8.05 -19.82
N TYR A 77 7.60 8.27 -18.54
CA TYR A 77 7.32 9.57 -17.89
C TYR A 77 8.56 10.42 -17.63
N MET A 78 9.77 9.85 -17.72
CA MET A 78 11.02 10.56 -17.39
C MET A 78 11.99 10.63 -18.57
N MET A 79 11.57 10.26 -19.79
CA MET A 79 12.45 10.28 -20.97
C MET A 79 13.09 11.66 -21.23
N PHE A 80 12.34 12.74 -20.98
CA PHE A 80 12.83 14.12 -21.14
C PHE A 80 13.48 14.68 -19.86
N ARG A 81 13.68 13.83 -18.85
CA ARG A 81 14.25 14.18 -17.54
C ARG A 81 15.31 13.17 -17.12
N PRO A 82 16.41 13.03 -17.87
CA PRO A 82 17.45 12.04 -17.60
C PRO A 82 18.07 12.18 -16.21
N ASN A 83 18.22 13.41 -15.71
CA ASN A 83 18.72 13.65 -14.35
C ASN A 83 17.78 13.10 -13.26
N LEU A 84 16.46 13.21 -13.48
CA LEU A 84 15.46 12.65 -12.55
C LEU A 84 15.45 11.13 -12.61
N ALA A 85 15.52 10.56 -13.81
CA ALA A 85 15.61 9.11 -14.01
C ALA A 85 16.86 8.53 -13.33
N LYS A 86 18.02 9.17 -13.52
CA LYS A 86 19.28 8.81 -12.87
C LYS A 86 19.18 8.91 -11.34
N LEU A 87 18.67 10.02 -10.82
CA LEU A 87 18.45 10.20 -9.38
C LEU A 87 17.53 9.12 -8.80
N CYS A 88 16.46 8.75 -9.53
CA CYS A 88 15.55 7.68 -9.13
C CYS A 88 16.26 6.32 -9.01
N GLN A 89 17.21 6.01 -9.89
CA GLN A 89 18.00 4.78 -9.85
C GLN A 89 19.02 4.79 -8.72
N GLU A 90 19.79 5.87 -8.59
CA GLU A 90 20.82 6.02 -7.56
C GLU A 90 20.20 5.93 -6.17
N THR A 91 19.13 6.69 -5.92
CA THR A 91 18.43 6.63 -4.63
C THR A 91 17.83 5.25 -4.35
N ALA A 92 17.32 4.53 -5.37
CA ALA A 92 16.83 3.17 -5.17
C ALA A 92 17.95 2.18 -4.80
N ALA A 93 19.12 2.30 -5.45
CA ALA A 93 20.29 1.50 -5.15
C ALA A 93 20.78 1.78 -3.72
N ASP A 94 20.91 3.05 -3.33
CA ASP A 94 21.29 3.46 -1.98
C ASP A 94 20.35 2.87 -0.93
N LYS A 95 19.02 2.93 -1.15
CA LYS A 95 18.04 2.36 -0.20
C LYS A 95 18.10 0.84 -0.15
N ALA A 96 18.33 0.16 -1.26
CA ALA A 96 18.53 -1.29 -1.26
C ALA A 96 19.83 -1.70 -0.55
N GLU A 97 20.89 -0.90 -0.66
CA GLU A 97 22.13 -1.10 0.08
C GLU A 97 21.93 -0.90 1.58
N CYS A 98 21.31 0.21 2.01
CA CYS A 98 20.95 0.44 3.42
C CYS A 98 20.13 -0.72 4.01
N TYR A 99 19.24 -1.32 3.21
CA TYR A 99 18.45 -2.47 3.64
C TYR A 99 19.29 -3.74 3.84
N ARG A 100 20.20 -4.05 2.90
CA ARG A 100 21.07 -5.24 2.99
C ARG A 100 22.10 -5.12 4.09
N ASN A 101 22.58 -3.90 4.31
CA ASN A 101 23.65 -3.62 5.23
C ASN A 101 23.21 -2.56 6.26
N PRO A 102 22.45 -2.97 7.30
CA PRO A 102 22.02 -2.05 8.34
C PRO A 102 23.16 -1.59 9.27
N GLN A 103 24.44 -1.78 8.89
CA GLN A 103 25.61 -1.36 9.66
C GLN A 103 25.51 0.13 10.03
N GLY A 104 25.42 0.40 11.34
CA GLY A 104 25.79 1.70 11.90
C GLY A 104 24.67 2.59 12.40
N PHE A 105 23.39 2.20 12.34
CA PHE A 105 22.37 2.94 13.08
C PHE A 105 22.02 2.22 14.37
N THR A 106 22.49 2.77 15.48
CA THR A 106 21.96 2.44 16.80
C THR A 106 20.45 2.67 16.81
N PRO A 107 19.69 1.98 17.67
CA PRO A 107 18.27 2.27 17.86
C PRO A 107 17.99 3.77 18.11
N ALA A 108 18.94 4.48 18.74
CA ALA A 108 18.87 5.92 18.94
C ALA A 108 19.05 6.74 17.66
N GLU A 109 19.95 6.34 16.75
CA GLU A 109 20.09 7.01 15.45
C GLU A 109 18.93 6.69 14.50
N ILE A 110 18.37 5.48 14.58
CA ILE A 110 17.10 5.14 13.93
C ILE A 110 16.00 6.04 14.49
N ALA A 111 15.88 6.19 15.82
CA ALA A 111 14.90 7.06 16.46
C ALA A 111 15.13 8.55 16.16
N TYR A 112 16.37 9.01 16.03
CA TYR A 112 16.71 10.39 15.67
C TYR A 112 16.40 10.69 14.20
N ALA A 113 16.79 9.80 13.29
CA ALA A 113 16.43 9.86 11.88
C ALA A 113 14.90 9.80 11.72
N TYR A 114 14.23 8.99 12.54
CA TYR A 114 12.78 8.91 12.65
C TYR A 114 12.20 10.25 13.09
N GLU A 115 12.66 10.82 14.19
CA GLU A 115 12.13 12.08 14.73
C GLU A 115 12.34 13.23 13.74
N HIS A 116 13.48 13.30 13.04
CA HIS A 116 13.77 14.35 12.07
C HIS A 116 13.04 14.17 10.72
N MET A 117 12.93 12.95 10.19
CA MET A 117 12.21 12.69 8.92
C MET A 117 10.70 12.68 9.12
N THR A 118 10.21 12.12 10.23
CA THR A 118 8.78 12.13 10.56
C THR A 118 8.31 13.48 11.10
N LYS A 119 9.11 14.28 11.83
CA LYS A 119 8.71 15.68 12.10
C LYS A 119 8.56 16.46 10.81
N ARG A 120 9.45 16.32 9.83
CA ARG A 120 9.32 17.05 8.55
C ARG A 120 8.10 16.61 7.72
N SER A 121 7.79 15.31 7.71
CA SER A 121 6.62 14.75 7.00
C SER A 121 5.29 14.91 7.77
N ARG A 122 5.29 14.85 9.12
CA ARG A 122 4.10 14.94 10.00
C ARG A 122 3.81 16.33 10.53
N ILE A 123 4.78 17.25 10.63
CA ILE A 123 4.48 18.68 10.93
C ILE A 123 3.72 19.29 9.75
N SER A 124 3.95 18.79 8.53
CA SER A 124 3.08 19.08 7.40
C SER A 124 1.89 18.10 7.34
N ASN A 125 1.06 18.13 8.39
CA ASN A 125 -0.20 17.39 8.53
C ASN A 125 -1.33 17.90 7.60
N SER A 126 -0.98 18.74 6.62
CA SER A 126 -1.92 19.26 5.63
C SER A 126 -1.42 18.91 4.23
N MET A 127 -2.07 17.95 3.58
CA MET A 127 -1.98 17.74 2.13
C MET A 127 -2.65 18.90 1.38
N ALA A 128 -3.47 19.74 2.04
CA ALA A 128 -4.25 20.79 1.39
C ALA A 128 -3.40 21.78 0.58
N ASN A 129 -2.12 21.96 0.92
CA ASN A 129 -1.19 22.86 0.21
C ASN A 129 -0.03 22.14 -0.50
N LYS A 130 0.00 20.80 -0.50
CA LYS A 130 1.09 20.03 -1.13
C LYS A 130 0.78 19.76 -2.59
N SER A 131 1.82 19.85 -3.43
CA SER A 131 1.73 19.31 -4.78
C SER A 131 1.63 17.77 -4.74
N PRO A 132 1.02 17.12 -5.76
CA PRO A 132 0.94 15.67 -5.84
C PRO A 132 2.31 14.96 -5.73
N GLY A 133 3.36 15.58 -6.27
CA GLY A 133 4.73 15.07 -6.17
C GLY A 133 5.27 15.10 -4.74
N GLU A 134 4.95 16.11 -3.94
CA GLU A 134 5.37 16.17 -2.53
C GLU A 134 4.65 15.10 -1.71
N VAL A 135 3.35 14.91 -1.94
CA VAL A 135 2.57 13.84 -1.29
C VAL A 135 3.15 12.47 -1.63
N ALA A 136 3.50 12.22 -2.90
CA ALA A 136 4.07 10.95 -3.34
C ALA A 136 5.45 10.67 -2.71
N ASN A 137 6.26 11.71 -2.48
CA ASN A 137 7.54 11.62 -1.78
C ASN A 137 7.37 11.34 -0.29
N ASP A 138 6.43 12.02 0.39
CA ASP A 138 6.11 11.73 1.78
C ASP A 138 5.66 10.27 1.96
N ASP A 139 4.77 9.80 1.08
CA ASP A 139 4.32 8.41 1.07
C ASP A 139 5.49 7.44 0.79
N LEU A 140 6.55 7.86 0.08
CA LEU A 140 7.74 7.02 -0.15
C LEU A 140 8.58 6.92 1.11
N THR A 141 8.82 8.04 1.78
CA THR A 141 9.52 8.07 3.07
C THR A 141 8.79 7.21 4.09
N ILE A 142 7.46 7.32 4.21
CA ILE A 142 6.66 6.48 5.10
C ILE A 142 6.82 5.00 4.75
N TRP A 143 6.71 4.64 3.46
CA TRP A 143 6.87 3.26 3.02
C TRP A 143 8.28 2.70 3.31
N LEU A 144 9.34 3.49 3.11
CA LEU A 144 10.71 3.08 3.42
C LEU A 144 10.86 2.74 4.92
N HIS A 145 10.34 3.59 5.80
CA HIS A 145 10.46 3.38 7.24
C HIS A 145 9.56 2.25 7.77
N ASP A 146 8.26 2.38 7.53
CA ASP A 146 7.26 1.53 8.17
C ASP A 146 7.21 0.15 7.51
N ASP A 147 7.23 0.11 6.17
CA ASP A 147 6.98 -1.12 5.43
C ASP A 147 8.26 -1.83 5.01
N LEU A 148 9.26 -1.11 4.47
CA LEU A 148 10.51 -1.74 4.02
C LEU A 148 11.41 -2.11 5.20
N MET A 149 11.78 -1.12 6.03
CA MET A 149 12.69 -1.29 7.17
C MET A 149 12.03 -1.86 8.42
N GLY A 150 10.69 -1.83 8.50
CA GLY A 150 9.94 -2.40 9.64
C GLY A 150 10.17 -1.67 10.95
N ILE A 151 10.43 -0.36 10.89
CA ILE A 151 10.71 0.45 12.09
C ILE A 151 9.39 0.67 12.86
N PRO A 152 9.32 0.32 14.15
CA PRO A 152 8.09 0.49 14.92
C PRO A 152 7.77 1.98 15.13
N PRO A 153 6.49 2.33 15.30
CA PRO A 153 6.11 3.69 15.68
C PRO A 153 6.68 4.05 17.06
N PRO A 154 6.89 5.35 17.34
CA PRO A 154 7.39 5.83 18.61
C PRO A 154 6.36 5.56 19.70
N ALA A 155 6.84 5.49 20.95
CA ALA A 155 5.98 5.25 22.10
C ALA A 155 4.85 6.31 22.17
N GLY A 156 3.61 5.84 22.23
CA GLY A 156 2.42 6.69 22.31
C GLY A 156 1.72 6.97 20.97
N GLU A 157 2.24 6.50 19.84
CA GLU A 157 1.53 6.55 18.56
C GLU A 157 0.89 5.21 18.17
N GLU A 158 -0.33 5.28 17.65
CA GLU A 158 -1.05 4.10 17.16
C GLU A 158 -0.50 3.61 15.81
N GLU A 159 -0.53 2.29 15.61
CA GLU A 159 -0.16 1.66 14.36
C GLU A 159 -1.13 2.10 13.25
N LYS A 160 -0.57 2.72 12.20
CA LYS A 160 -1.37 3.20 11.06
C LYS A 160 -1.86 2.02 10.23
N GLN A 161 -3.15 2.05 9.91
CA GLN A 161 -3.77 1.07 9.03
C GLN A 161 -3.32 1.28 7.58
N SER A 162 -3.08 0.19 6.85
CA SER A 162 -2.71 0.24 5.42
C SER A 162 -3.89 -0.03 4.51
N CYS A 163 -3.92 0.63 3.36
CA CYS A 163 -4.79 0.23 2.26
C CYS A 163 -4.41 -1.18 1.76
N THR A 164 -5.41 -2.06 1.64
CA THR A 164 -5.26 -3.44 1.19
C THR A 164 -4.76 -3.54 -0.26
N TYR A 165 -5.08 -2.56 -1.10
CA TYR A 165 -4.69 -2.53 -2.50
C TYR A 165 -3.31 -1.91 -2.71
N CYS A 166 -3.15 -0.63 -2.35
CA CYS A 166 -1.98 0.18 -2.67
C CYS A 166 -1.03 0.41 -1.50
N GLY A 167 -1.31 -0.13 -0.31
CA GLY A 167 -0.40 -0.09 0.84
C GLY A 167 -0.33 1.23 1.60
N LEU A 168 -0.77 2.32 1.00
CA LEU A 168 -0.78 3.66 1.61
C LEU A 168 -1.33 3.63 3.04
N LYS A 169 -0.61 4.28 3.96
CA LYS A 169 -0.96 4.36 5.39
C LYS A 169 -2.04 5.40 5.65
N SER A 170 -2.85 5.15 6.68
CA SER A 170 -3.83 6.11 7.20
C SER A 170 -3.13 7.33 7.80
N ASN A 171 -3.78 8.48 7.67
CA ASN A 171 -3.37 9.71 8.34
C ASN A 171 -4.62 10.57 8.61
N LYS A 172 -4.45 11.79 9.15
CA LYS A 172 -5.56 12.68 9.51
C LYS A 172 -6.49 13.02 8.34
N GLU A 173 -5.97 13.03 7.12
CA GLU A 173 -6.71 13.38 5.90
C GLU A 173 -7.05 12.15 5.03
N ARG A 174 -6.39 11.02 5.28
CA ARG A 174 -6.61 9.74 4.61
C ARG A 174 -7.19 8.73 5.58
N VAL A 175 -8.49 8.81 5.78
CA VAL A 175 -9.27 7.87 6.59
C VAL A 175 -9.56 6.60 5.79
N MET A 176 -9.32 5.43 6.39
CA MET A 176 -9.53 4.16 5.72
C MET A 176 -11.01 3.78 5.66
N MET A 177 -11.48 3.46 4.46
CA MET A 177 -12.81 2.92 4.22
C MET A 177 -12.81 1.41 4.36
N ALA A 178 -13.61 0.87 5.29
CA ALA A 178 -13.82 -0.55 5.39
C ALA A 178 -14.71 -1.09 4.26
N CYS A 179 -14.37 -2.26 3.73
CA CYS A 179 -15.18 -2.95 2.74
C CYS A 179 -16.60 -3.21 3.27
N GLY A 180 -17.61 -2.70 2.56
CA GLY A 180 -19.02 -2.85 2.95
C GLY A 180 -19.46 -4.30 3.16
N ARG A 181 -18.85 -5.26 2.45
CA ARG A 181 -19.21 -6.69 2.51
C ARG A 181 -18.49 -7.45 3.64
N CYS A 182 -17.16 -7.50 3.61
CA CYS A 182 -16.40 -8.34 4.56
C CYS A 182 -16.02 -7.60 5.85
N LYS A 183 -16.02 -6.26 5.84
CA LYS A 183 -15.53 -5.36 6.90
C LYS A 183 -14.08 -5.58 7.31
N ALA A 184 -13.34 -6.43 6.60
CA ALA A 184 -11.97 -6.82 6.92
C ALA A 184 -10.93 -6.11 6.05
N ALA A 185 -11.23 -5.88 4.77
CA ALA A 185 -10.36 -5.11 3.89
C ALA A 185 -10.58 -3.61 4.09
N LEU A 186 -9.48 -2.86 4.11
CA LEU A 186 -9.45 -1.41 4.27
C LEU A 186 -8.92 -0.77 2.98
N TYR A 187 -9.54 0.30 2.53
CA TYR A 187 -9.18 1.02 1.31
C TYR A 187 -9.03 2.50 1.58
N CYS A 188 -8.02 3.14 1.00
CA CYS A 188 -7.84 4.59 1.16
C CYS A 188 -8.88 5.40 0.37
N ASP A 189 -9.47 4.80 -0.67
CA ASP A 189 -10.54 5.40 -1.46
C ASP A 189 -11.33 4.32 -2.23
N ARG A 190 -12.41 4.77 -2.88
CA ARG A 190 -13.27 3.90 -3.71
C ARG A 190 -12.56 3.37 -4.95
N LEU A 191 -11.56 4.09 -5.48
CA LEU A 191 -10.78 3.63 -6.63
C LEU A 191 -9.97 2.38 -6.28
N CYS A 192 -9.24 2.40 -5.16
CA CYS A 192 -8.49 1.25 -4.66
C CYS A 192 -9.39 0.04 -4.42
N GLN A 193 -10.60 0.25 -3.89
CA GLN A 193 -11.57 -0.83 -3.73
C GLN A 193 -12.02 -1.41 -5.09
N LYS A 194 -12.30 -0.55 -6.08
CA LYS A 194 -12.68 -0.98 -7.43
C LYS A 194 -11.53 -1.73 -8.12
N LEU A 195 -10.31 -1.24 -8.00
CA LEU A 195 -9.13 -1.85 -8.62
C LEU A 195 -8.77 -3.18 -7.96
N ASP A 196 -8.85 -3.31 -6.63
CA ASP A 196 -8.65 -4.60 -5.95
C ASP A 196 -9.70 -5.63 -6.37
N TRP A 197 -10.94 -5.18 -6.64
CA TRP A 197 -12.01 -6.02 -7.18
C TRP A 197 -11.81 -6.42 -8.64
N LYS A 198 -11.29 -5.52 -9.48
CA LYS A 198 -11.06 -5.78 -10.91
C LYS A 198 -9.78 -6.58 -11.17
N CYS A 199 -8.71 -6.31 -10.43
CA CYS A 199 -7.42 -7.00 -10.56
C CYS A 199 -7.40 -8.36 -9.86
N LYS A 200 -8.41 -8.66 -9.02
CA LYS A 200 -8.60 -10.00 -8.46
C LYS A 200 -10.08 -10.38 -8.48
N ALA A 201 -10.40 -11.52 -9.08
CA ALA A 201 -11.47 -12.38 -8.56
C ALA A 201 -11.08 -12.84 -7.13
N GLY A 202 -11.12 -11.94 -6.15
CA GLY A 202 -10.21 -11.93 -4.98
C GLY A 202 -10.37 -13.03 -3.93
N PRO A 203 -9.29 -13.76 -3.55
CA PRO A 203 -9.33 -14.80 -2.52
C PRO A 203 -9.65 -14.27 -1.10
N TYR A 204 -9.54 -12.95 -0.87
CA TYR A 204 -9.86 -12.32 0.41
C TYR A 204 -11.36 -12.03 0.59
N CYS A 205 -12.09 -11.79 -0.50
CA CYS A 205 -13.54 -11.70 -0.41
C CYS A 205 -14.15 -13.10 -0.34
N ASP A 206 -13.58 -14.10 -1.02
CA ASP A 206 -14.16 -15.45 -1.02
C ASP A 206 -13.90 -16.27 0.25
N LYS A 207 -12.69 -16.31 0.82
CA LYS A 207 -12.44 -17.14 2.03
C LYS A 207 -13.12 -16.57 3.29
N LYS A 208 -12.91 -15.29 3.60
CA LYS A 208 -13.52 -14.65 4.79
C LYS A 208 -15.03 -14.39 4.64
N CYS A 209 -15.57 -14.25 3.43
CA CYS A 209 -17.04 -14.26 3.27
C CYS A 209 -17.62 -15.66 3.40
N LYS A 210 -16.94 -16.73 2.94
CA LYS A 210 -17.42 -18.11 3.16
C LYS A 210 -17.46 -18.49 4.64
N GLU A 211 -16.45 -18.11 5.41
CA GLU A 211 -16.42 -18.34 6.87
C GLU A 211 -17.53 -17.55 7.60
N LYS A 212 -17.73 -16.26 7.26
CA LYS A 212 -18.80 -15.44 7.86
C LYS A 212 -20.20 -15.80 7.36
N HIS A 213 -20.36 -16.33 6.15
CA HIS A 213 -21.63 -16.87 5.66
C HIS A 213 -21.96 -18.19 6.35
N ALA A 214 -20.99 -19.10 6.50
CA ALA A 214 -21.19 -20.35 7.24
C ALA A 214 -21.55 -20.10 8.72
N GLU A 215 -20.94 -19.11 9.37
CA GLU A 215 -21.27 -18.74 10.76
C GLU A 215 -22.67 -18.11 10.88
N LYS A 216 -23.07 -17.26 9.92
CA LYS A 216 -24.41 -16.65 9.88
C LYS A 216 -25.50 -17.66 9.50
N GLU A 217 -25.23 -18.56 8.57
CA GLU A 217 -26.14 -19.64 8.16
C GLU A 217 -26.29 -20.67 9.28
N HIS A 218 -25.21 -21.03 9.99
CA HIS A 218 -25.28 -21.91 11.15
C HIS A 218 -26.02 -21.26 12.33
N LYS A 219 -25.84 -19.96 12.59
CA LYS A 219 -26.64 -19.22 13.58
C LYS A 219 -28.12 -19.12 13.19
N ALA A 220 -28.43 -18.92 11.91
CA ALA A 220 -29.81 -18.87 11.40
C ALA A 220 -30.50 -20.25 11.45
N VAL A 221 -29.76 -21.34 11.16
CA VAL A 221 -30.26 -22.72 11.24
C VAL A 221 -30.45 -23.17 12.69
N CYS A 222 -29.53 -22.81 13.60
CA CYS A 222 -29.70 -23.07 15.04
C CYS A 222 -30.85 -22.25 15.65
N ALA A 223 -31.09 -21.02 15.19
CA ALA A 223 -32.23 -20.20 15.63
C ALA A 223 -33.57 -20.77 15.13
N LYS A 224 -33.64 -21.29 13.90
CA LYS A 224 -34.85 -21.94 13.37
C LYS A 224 -35.18 -23.25 14.10
N LYS A 225 -34.19 -24.12 14.33
CA LYS A 225 -34.40 -25.37 15.09
C LYS A 225 -34.77 -25.14 16.57
N ALA A 226 -34.36 -24.02 17.16
CA ALA A 226 -34.76 -23.63 18.51
C ALA A 226 -36.22 -23.13 18.57
N ASN A 227 -36.75 -22.54 17.50
CA ASN A 227 -38.15 -22.13 17.40
C ASN A 227 -39.06 -23.31 17.03
N GLU A 228 -38.65 -24.21 16.13
CA GLU A 228 -39.41 -25.41 15.76
C GLU A 228 -39.58 -26.38 16.96
N LYS A 229 -38.59 -26.47 17.86
CA LYS A 229 -38.72 -27.22 19.13
C LYS A 229 -39.60 -26.55 20.18
N LYS A 230 -39.82 -25.23 20.08
CA LYS A 230 -40.78 -24.52 20.95
C LYS A 230 -42.20 -24.69 20.45
N GLU A 231 -42.42 -24.68 19.14
CA GLU A 231 -43.76 -24.87 18.55
C GLU A 231 -44.25 -26.32 18.65
N ALA A 232 -43.37 -27.31 18.44
CA ALA A 232 -43.70 -28.73 18.61
C ALA A 232 -43.93 -29.18 20.08
N GLY A 233 -43.64 -28.31 21.06
CA GLY A 233 -43.91 -28.55 22.48
C GLY A 233 -45.25 -28.01 22.97
N THR A 234 -46.04 -27.36 22.10
CA THR A 234 -47.30 -26.68 22.46
C THR A 234 -48.56 -27.37 21.94
N GLU A 235 -48.45 -28.48 21.20
CA GLU A 235 -49.59 -29.31 20.75
C GLU A 235 -49.68 -30.66 21.51
N ALA A 236 -49.35 -30.65 22.80
CA ALA A 236 -49.63 -31.77 23.70
C ALA A 236 -50.15 -31.26 25.04
N VAL A 237 -51.35 -30.66 25.02
CA VAL A 237 -52.33 -30.66 26.13
C VAL A 237 -53.73 -30.76 25.54
#